data_AF-A0A953BEA9-F1
#
_entry.id   AF-A0A953BEA9-F1
#
_cell.length_a   1.000
_cell.length_b   1.000
_cell.length_c   1.000
_cell.angle_alpha   90.00
_cell.angle_beta   90.00
_cell.angle_gamma   90.00
#
_symmetry.space_group_name_H-M   'P 1'
#
loop_
_entity.id
_entity.type
_entity.pdbx_description
1 polymer ?
#
loop_
_entity_poly.entity_id
_entity_poly.type
_entity_poly.pdbx_seq_one_letter_code
_entity_poly.pdbx_strand_id
1 'polypeptide(L)'
;MKAFWACAAGLVMAAGAANGQMVTPPPQYPRPLGPVMYIPPRPPESMVRDMAIRNAERQRQRQMQEEARQNEHTRLPELAYESLVELDDGGRIVELTEWPDLAAIRRNPMLDRRTLALALEVASERQARMQEIVLDHLDVLAEIDAGKIENTGLLDRDGMREIRDAIRPFQSQGRLTNELQTRGILTPVQARFNLTIAREYEEAVRREKLGDPPPMDQMVYFTMRQGISEALLTYEALLWTAARHGELISREAGLGPKAAQQLASVLGKADGSSRAVAVQLARTAMEDFSTHERRLVLEFARDILVSEQRAEGR
;
A
#
# COMPACT_ATOMS: atom_id res chain seq x y z
N MET A 1 -32.08 6.77 -36.33
CA MET A 1 -31.32 7.93 -36.85
C MET A 1 -29.85 7.71 -36.54
N LYS A 2 -28.98 7.73 -37.55
CA LYS A 2 -27.54 7.46 -37.47
C LYS A 2 -26.76 8.79 -37.48
N ALA A 3 -25.69 8.90 -36.67
CA ALA A 3 -24.47 9.70 -36.94
C ALA A 3 -23.46 9.39 -35.81
N PHE A 4 -22.38 8.62 -36.01
CA PHE A 4 -21.06 8.97 -36.59
C PHE A 4 -20.35 10.17 -35.95
N TRP A 5 -19.31 9.92 -35.15
CA TRP A 5 -18.14 10.81 -35.00
C TRP A 5 -16.86 9.96 -34.89
N ALA A 6 -15.87 10.35 -35.69
CA ALA A 6 -14.62 9.66 -35.94
C ALA A 6 -13.41 10.47 -35.43
N CYS A 7 -12.36 9.73 -35.05
CA CYS A 7 -10.91 10.00 -35.08
C CYS A 7 -10.36 11.43 -35.06
N ALA A 8 -9.42 11.68 -34.14
CA ALA A 8 -8.24 12.49 -34.42
C ALA A 8 -7.03 12.02 -33.59
N ALA A 9 -6.11 11.32 -34.25
CA ALA A 9 -4.76 11.05 -33.77
C ALA A 9 -3.85 12.23 -34.15
N GLY A 10 -3.10 12.77 -33.19
CA GLY A 10 -2.14 13.86 -33.40
C GLY A 10 -0.77 13.49 -32.82
N LEU A 11 0.10 12.98 -33.69
CA LEU A 11 1.50 12.68 -33.44
C LEU A 11 2.34 13.88 -33.89
N VAL A 12 3.09 14.53 -33.00
CA VAL A 12 4.07 15.58 -33.37
C VAL A 12 5.43 15.20 -32.79
N MET A 13 6.29 14.66 -33.65
CA MET A 13 7.73 14.57 -33.40
C MET A 13 8.40 15.87 -33.87
N ALA A 14 9.06 16.58 -32.96
CA ALA A 14 9.93 17.70 -33.29
C ALA A 14 11.38 17.18 -33.45
N ALA A 15 11.82 17.02 -34.70
CA ALA A 15 13.23 16.81 -35.02
C ALA A 15 13.93 18.17 -35.12
N GLY A 16 14.84 18.46 -34.19
CA GLY A 16 15.70 19.64 -34.23
C GLY A 16 16.83 19.46 -35.25
N ALA A 17 16.81 20.27 -36.31
CA ALA A 17 17.90 20.36 -37.28
C ALA A 17 19.05 21.22 -36.70
N ALA A 18 20.21 20.61 -36.50
CA ALA A 18 21.44 21.31 -36.14
C ALA A 18 22.09 21.87 -37.41
N ASN A 19 22.06 23.20 -37.57
CA ASN A 19 22.82 23.90 -38.61
C ASN A 19 24.31 23.95 -38.22
N GLY A 20 25.09 22.99 -38.70
CA GLY A 20 26.55 23.02 -38.62
C GLY A 20 27.13 23.99 -39.64
N GLN A 21 27.72 25.10 -39.18
CA GLN A 21 28.54 25.98 -40.02
C GLN A 21 29.87 25.29 -40.36
N MET A 22 30.14 25.07 -41.65
CA MET A 22 31.44 24.65 -42.14
C MET A 22 32.43 25.82 -42.04
N VAL A 23 33.30 25.79 -41.04
CA VAL A 23 34.51 26.61 -40.97
C VAL A 23 35.61 25.86 -41.72
N THR A 24 36.19 26.48 -42.74
CA THR A 24 37.35 25.93 -43.45
C THR A 24 38.58 25.93 -42.54
N PRO A 25 39.35 24.84 -42.48
CA PRO A 25 40.54 24.78 -41.64
C PRO A 25 41.63 25.72 -42.17
N PRO A 26 42.37 26.42 -41.29
CA PRO A 26 43.45 27.30 -41.69
C PRO A 26 44.61 26.52 -42.35
N PRO A 27 45.45 27.19 -43.16
CA PRO A 27 46.58 26.58 -43.87
C PRO A 27 47.57 25.94 -42.88
N GLN A 28 47.94 24.68 -43.16
CA GLN A 28 48.91 23.94 -42.37
C GLN A 28 50.33 24.43 -42.68
N TYR A 29 50.93 25.16 -41.74
CA TYR A 29 52.38 25.34 -41.73
C TYR A 29 53.07 24.01 -41.39
N PRO A 30 54.22 23.68 -41.99
CA PRO A 30 54.99 22.50 -41.62
C PRO A 30 55.36 22.61 -40.13
N ARG A 31 54.86 21.67 -39.33
CA ARG A 31 55.18 21.61 -37.90
C ARG A 31 56.70 21.47 -37.76
N PRO A 32 57.37 22.33 -36.99
CA PRO A 32 58.76 22.07 -36.61
C PRO A 32 58.81 20.69 -35.94
N LEU A 33 59.84 19.90 -36.27
CA LEU A 33 60.08 18.60 -35.65
C LEU A 33 60.08 18.81 -34.13
N GLY A 34 58.97 18.41 -33.50
CA GLY A 34 58.78 18.58 -32.06
C GLY A 34 59.89 17.85 -31.30
N PRO A 35 60.22 18.28 -30.07
CA PRO A 35 61.20 17.59 -29.25
C PRO A 35 60.85 16.10 -29.21
N VAL A 36 61.86 15.25 -29.43
CA VAL A 36 61.73 13.79 -29.41
C VAL A 36 60.89 13.42 -28.20
N MET A 37 59.66 12.97 -28.46
CA MET A 37 58.69 12.74 -27.40
C MET A 37 59.25 11.61 -26.55
N TYR A 38 59.70 11.92 -25.34
CA TYR A 38 60.10 10.90 -24.39
C TYR A 38 58.87 10.07 -24.08
N ILE A 39 58.78 8.89 -24.69
CA ILE A 39 57.78 7.90 -24.35
C ILE A 39 58.34 7.15 -23.14
N PRO A 40 57.82 7.37 -21.93
CA PRO A 40 58.29 6.60 -20.78
C PRO A 40 58.11 5.10 -21.09
N PRO A 41 59.07 4.25 -20.69
CA PRO A 41 58.92 2.82 -20.88
C PRO A 41 57.61 2.37 -20.23
N ARG A 42 56.86 1.50 -20.93
CA ARG A 42 55.61 0.96 -20.38
C ARG A 42 55.93 0.34 -19.02
N PRO A 43 55.14 0.64 -17.97
CA PRO A 43 55.35 0.04 -16.66
C PRO A 43 55.31 -1.50 -16.81
N PRO A 44 56.15 -2.24 -16.06
CA PRO A 44 56.15 -3.70 -16.08
C PRO A 44 54.75 -4.25 -15.80
N GLU A 45 54.36 -5.34 -16.45
CA GLU A 45 53.02 -5.95 -16.26
C GLU A 45 52.73 -6.33 -14.80
N SER A 46 53.75 -6.72 -14.05
CA SER A 46 53.66 -6.99 -12.61
C SER A 46 53.20 -5.75 -11.82
N MET A 47 53.74 -4.58 -12.15
CA MET A 47 53.39 -3.32 -11.50
C MET A 47 51.94 -2.91 -11.80
N VAL A 48 51.45 -3.17 -13.02
CA VAL A 48 50.06 -2.91 -13.42
C VAL A 48 49.10 -3.84 -12.68
N ARG A 49 49.43 -5.14 -12.57
CA ARG A 49 48.65 -6.13 -11.83
C ARG A 49 48.55 -5.79 -10.34
N ASP A 50 49.67 -5.41 -9.73
CA ASP A 50 49.71 -5.02 -8.31
C ASP A 50 48.95 -3.72 -8.04
N MET A 51 48.95 -2.77 -8.98
CA MET A 51 48.12 -1.57 -8.90
C MET A 51 46.63 -1.91 -8.99
N ALA A 52 46.24 -2.81 -9.90
CA ALA A 52 44.85 -3.23 -10.05
C ALA A 52 44.32 -3.91 -8.78
N ILE A 53 45.11 -4.80 -8.17
CA ILE A 53 44.76 -5.45 -6.89
C ILE A 53 44.61 -4.40 -5.78
N ARG A 54 45.58 -3.50 -5.61
CA ARG A 54 45.52 -2.42 -4.60
C ARG A 54 44.36 -1.45 -4.81
N ASN A 55 43.95 -1.22 -6.05
CA ASN A 55 42.80 -0.37 -6.36
C ASN A 55 41.48 -1.09 -6.06
N ALA A 56 41.37 -2.38 -6.39
CA ALA A 56 40.21 -3.20 -6.05
C ALA A 56 40.02 -3.35 -4.53
N GLU A 57 41.09 -3.56 -3.77
CA GLU A 57 41.05 -3.60 -2.31
C GLU A 57 40.60 -2.25 -1.71
N ARG A 58 41.13 -1.13 -2.21
CA ARG A 58 40.70 0.21 -1.79
C ARG A 58 39.23 0.47 -2.11
N GLN A 59 38.73 0.01 -3.26
CA GLN A 59 37.31 0.12 -3.60
C GLN A 59 36.44 -0.71 -2.64
N ARG A 60 36.82 -1.95 -2.33
CA ARG A 60 36.12 -2.79 -1.34
C ARG A 60 36.12 -2.14 0.05
N GLN A 61 37.24 -1.56 0.49
CA GLN A 61 37.31 -0.86 1.77
C GLN A 61 36.40 0.37 1.82
N ARG A 62 36.32 1.15 0.74
CA ARG A 62 35.39 2.29 0.65
C ARG A 62 33.94 1.82 0.70
N GLN A 63 33.59 0.78 -0.04
CA GLN A 63 32.26 0.18 -0.01
C GLN A 63 31.89 -0.29 1.40
N MET A 64 32.77 -1.04 2.06
CA MET A 64 32.54 -1.48 3.44
C MET A 64 32.40 -0.32 4.43
N GLN A 65 33.18 0.76 4.28
CA GLN A 65 33.06 1.94 5.14
C GLN A 65 31.76 2.73 4.87
N GLU A 66 31.36 2.87 3.61
CA GLU A 66 30.10 3.50 3.24
C GLU A 66 28.91 2.68 3.76
N GLU A 67 28.94 1.35 3.60
CA GLU A 67 27.95 0.44 4.17
C GLU A 67 27.92 0.54 5.70
N ALA A 68 29.07 0.57 6.37
CA ALA A 68 29.13 0.72 7.83
C ALA A 68 28.53 2.04 8.30
N ARG A 69 28.83 3.16 7.62
CA ARG A 69 28.25 4.47 7.95
C ARG A 69 26.76 4.51 7.68
N GLN A 70 26.31 3.95 6.56
CA GLN A 70 24.88 3.81 6.26
C GLN A 70 24.18 2.95 7.31
N ASN A 71 24.80 1.84 7.72
CA ASN A 71 24.30 0.95 8.78
C ASN A 71 24.23 1.64 10.14
N GLU A 72 25.20 2.48 10.49
CA GLU A 72 25.21 3.23 11.75
C GLU A 72 24.08 4.26 11.81
N HIS A 73 23.83 4.99 10.71
CA HIS A 73 22.71 5.93 10.61
C HIS A 73 21.34 5.25 10.52
N THR A 74 21.32 3.93 10.35
CA THR A 74 20.08 3.14 10.21
C THR A 74 19.77 2.27 11.42
N ARG A 75 20.64 2.23 12.44
CA ARG A 75 20.32 1.56 13.71
C ARG A 75 19.20 2.30 14.40
N LEU A 76 18.10 1.59 14.61
CA LEU A 76 16.98 2.10 15.39
C LEU A 76 17.36 2.12 16.87
N PRO A 77 16.89 3.12 17.63
CA PRO A 77 17.01 3.08 19.09
C PRO A 77 16.39 1.79 19.64
N GLU A 78 17.06 1.15 20.59
CA GLU A 78 16.53 -0.02 21.31
C GLU A 78 15.54 0.44 22.37
N LEU A 79 14.36 0.88 21.95
CA LEU A 79 13.26 1.27 22.83
C LEU A 79 12.29 0.09 22.97
N ALA A 80 11.87 -0.20 24.19
CA ALA A 80 10.78 -1.14 24.42
C ALA A 80 9.46 -0.57 23.86
N TYR A 81 8.68 -1.41 23.19
CA TYR A 81 7.36 -1.08 22.67
C TYR A 81 6.38 -2.22 22.93
N GLU A 82 5.09 -1.90 22.94
CA GLU A 82 4.02 -2.89 23.07
C GLU A 82 3.81 -3.58 21.72
N SER A 83 4.08 -4.89 21.67
CA SER A 83 3.89 -5.70 20.45
C SER A 83 2.43 -5.66 20.01
N LEU A 84 2.20 -5.67 18.70
CA LEU A 84 0.87 -5.81 18.11
C LEU A 84 0.37 -7.26 18.08
N VAL A 85 1.24 -8.23 18.38
CA VAL A 85 0.92 -9.65 18.37
C VAL A 85 0.32 -10.05 19.71
N GLU A 86 -1.01 -10.09 19.76
CA GLU A 86 -1.76 -10.61 20.90
C GLU A 86 -2.30 -12.00 20.54
N LEU A 87 -2.28 -12.94 21.49
CA LEU A 87 -2.78 -14.30 21.29
C LEU A 87 -4.10 -14.48 22.04
N ASP A 88 -5.06 -15.17 21.41
CA ASP A 88 -6.32 -15.60 22.04
C ASP A 88 -6.08 -16.80 23.00
N ASP A 89 -7.12 -17.21 23.72
CA ASP A 89 -7.07 -18.39 24.63
C ASP A 89 -6.69 -19.69 23.90
N GLY A 90 -6.84 -19.72 22.56
CA GLY A 90 -6.47 -20.83 21.70
C GLY A 90 -5.05 -20.74 21.13
N GLY A 91 -4.27 -19.71 21.50
CA GLY A 91 -2.92 -19.47 21.01
C GLY A 91 -2.86 -18.94 19.57
N ARG A 92 -3.96 -18.38 19.04
CA ARG A 92 -4.01 -17.77 17.71
C ARG A 92 -3.88 -16.26 17.79
N ILE A 93 -3.32 -15.63 16.76
CA ILE A 93 -3.16 -14.19 16.68
C ILE A 93 -4.54 -13.53 16.60
N VAL A 94 -4.77 -12.57 17.50
CA VAL A 94 -5.95 -11.72 17.46
C VAL A 94 -5.83 -10.78 16.26
N GLU A 95 -6.78 -10.89 15.33
CA GLU A 95 -6.78 -10.04 14.15
C GLU A 95 -7.08 -8.57 14.51
N LEU A 96 -6.24 -7.66 14.01
CA LEU A 96 -6.45 -6.22 14.18
C LEU A 96 -7.74 -5.77 13.48
N THR A 97 -8.51 -4.92 14.17
CA THR A 97 -9.71 -4.27 13.62
C THR A 97 -9.39 -2.98 12.85
N GLU A 98 -8.13 -2.56 12.84
CA GLU A 98 -7.60 -1.38 12.16
C GLU A 98 -6.31 -1.73 11.42
N TRP A 99 -5.80 -0.80 10.60
CA TRP A 99 -4.63 -1.06 9.77
C TRP A 99 -3.36 -1.22 10.63
N PRO A 100 -2.45 -2.16 10.30
CA PRO A 100 -1.23 -2.40 11.08
C PRO A 100 -0.38 -1.15 11.28
N ASP A 101 -0.25 -0.31 10.24
CA ASP A 101 0.47 0.96 10.32
C ASP A 101 -0.14 1.94 11.33
N LEU A 102 -1.48 2.01 11.42
CA LEU A 102 -2.19 2.88 12.35
C LEU A 102 -2.10 2.35 13.79
N ALA A 103 -2.26 1.04 13.97
CA ALA A 103 -2.08 0.38 15.25
C ALA A 103 -0.64 0.58 15.78
N ALA A 104 0.35 0.46 14.88
CA ALA A 104 1.75 0.75 15.19
C ALA A 104 1.97 2.20 15.62
N ILE A 105 1.35 3.18 14.95
CA ILE A 105 1.46 4.61 15.31
C ILE A 105 1.00 4.84 16.75
N ARG A 106 -0.10 4.20 17.16
CA ARG A 106 -0.66 4.33 18.51
C ARG A 106 0.26 3.74 19.59
N ARG A 107 1.05 2.71 19.27
CA ARG A 107 1.98 2.03 20.20
C ARG A 107 3.44 2.49 20.05
N ASN A 108 3.73 3.44 19.16
CA ASN A 108 5.11 3.86 18.87
C ASN A 108 5.66 4.80 19.96
N PRO A 109 6.65 4.36 20.77
CA PRO A 109 7.19 5.13 21.89
C PRO A 109 8.01 6.35 21.45
N MET A 110 8.35 6.47 20.16
CA MET A 110 9.09 7.62 19.63
C MET A 110 8.19 8.81 19.28
N LEU A 111 6.87 8.67 19.37
CA LEU A 111 5.93 9.73 19.02
C LEU A 111 5.51 10.47 20.28
N ASP A 112 5.76 11.78 20.30
CA ASP A 112 5.16 12.62 21.33
C ASP A 112 3.65 12.79 21.06
N ARG A 113 2.91 13.32 22.04
CA ARG A 113 1.45 13.50 21.94
C ARG A 113 1.04 14.37 20.76
N ARG A 114 1.86 15.35 20.39
CA ARG A 114 1.56 16.29 19.29
C ARG A 114 1.73 15.60 17.95
N THR A 115 2.84 14.90 17.73
CA THR A 115 3.09 14.11 16.52
C THR A 115 2.05 13.02 16.36
N LEU A 116 1.67 12.34 17.46
CA LEU A 116 0.59 11.37 17.45
C LEU A 116 -0.74 11.99 17.00
N ALA A 117 -1.14 13.12 17.58
CA ALA A 117 -2.38 13.80 17.19
C ALA A 117 -2.42 14.17 15.70
N LEU A 118 -1.33 14.74 15.18
CA LEU A 118 -1.20 15.06 13.75
C LEU A 118 -1.24 13.82 12.86
N ALA A 119 -0.62 12.71 13.31
CA ALA A 119 -0.66 11.45 12.58
C ALA A 119 -2.08 10.87 12.52
N LEU A 120 -2.83 10.96 13.63
CA LEU A 120 -4.22 10.51 13.69
C LEU A 120 -5.16 11.36 12.82
N GLU A 121 -4.94 12.68 12.74
CA GLU A 121 -5.68 13.56 11.82
C GLU A 121 -5.49 13.13 10.36
N VAL A 122 -4.25 12.89 9.93
CA VAL A 122 -3.97 12.40 8.56
C VAL A 122 -4.56 11.00 8.34
N ALA A 123 -4.54 10.12 9.35
CA ALA A 123 -5.15 8.80 9.25
C ALA A 123 -6.68 8.89 9.07
N SER A 124 -7.34 9.83 9.76
CA SER A 124 -8.78 10.08 9.64
C SER A 124 -9.14 10.59 8.23
N GLU A 125 -8.39 11.57 7.71
CA GLU A 125 -8.56 12.04 6.31
C GLU A 125 -8.40 10.89 5.30
N ARG A 126 -7.40 10.04 5.53
CA ARG A 126 -7.09 8.89 4.68
C ARG A 126 -8.23 7.86 4.72
N GLN A 127 -8.76 7.58 5.90
CA GLN A 127 -9.90 6.69 6.08
C GLN A 127 -11.13 7.18 5.31
N ALA A 128 -11.43 8.48 5.38
CA ALA A 128 -12.52 9.07 4.60
C ALA A 128 -12.30 8.87 3.08
N ARG A 129 -11.08 9.11 2.58
CA ARG A 129 -10.75 8.84 1.16
C ARG A 129 -10.90 7.35 0.80
N MET A 130 -10.47 6.46 1.68
CA MET A 130 -10.60 5.02 1.44
C MET A 130 -12.06 4.57 1.44
N GLN A 131 -12.92 5.14 2.29
CA GLN A 131 -14.36 4.88 2.27
C GLN A 131 -14.98 5.24 0.92
N GLU A 132 -14.62 6.38 0.34
CA GLU A 132 -15.10 6.75 -1.01
C GLU A 132 -14.60 5.76 -2.08
N ILE A 133 -13.32 5.39 -2.05
CA ILE A 133 -12.75 4.40 -3.00
C ILE A 133 -13.47 3.04 -2.88
N VAL A 134 -13.76 2.60 -1.66
CA VAL A 134 -14.51 1.36 -1.40
C VAL A 134 -15.92 1.43 -1.99
N LEU A 135 -16.62 2.55 -1.80
CA LEU A 135 -17.98 2.74 -2.32
C LEU A 135 -18.02 2.84 -3.85
N ASP A 136 -17.01 3.46 -4.46
CA ASP A 136 -16.90 3.58 -5.92
C ASP A 136 -16.53 2.25 -6.60
N HIS A 137 -15.89 1.34 -5.87
CA HIS A 137 -15.47 0.03 -6.37
C HIS A 137 -16.06 -1.14 -5.57
N LEU A 138 -17.30 -0.97 -5.09
CA LEU A 138 -17.95 -1.91 -4.18
C LEU A 138 -18.07 -3.33 -4.75
N ASP A 139 -18.48 -3.47 -6.00
CA ASP A 139 -18.67 -4.78 -6.64
C ASP A 139 -17.35 -5.56 -6.68
N VAL A 140 -16.24 -4.87 -6.98
CA VAL A 140 -14.90 -5.47 -7.03
C VAL A 140 -14.49 -5.98 -5.65
N LEU A 141 -14.72 -5.20 -4.58
CA LEU A 141 -14.40 -5.64 -3.23
C LEU A 141 -15.29 -6.79 -2.78
N ALA A 142 -16.57 -6.78 -3.12
CA ALA A 142 -17.47 -7.89 -2.81
C ALA A 142 -17.02 -9.19 -3.48
N GLU A 143 -16.57 -9.14 -4.74
CA GLU A 143 -16.01 -10.31 -5.44
C GLU A 143 -14.71 -10.80 -4.81
N ILE A 144 -13.80 -9.89 -4.45
CA ILE A 144 -12.53 -10.24 -3.80
C ILE A 144 -12.79 -10.87 -2.43
N ASP A 145 -13.69 -10.29 -1.66
CA ASP A 145 -14.07 -10.78 -0.34
C ASP A 145 -14.75 -12.16 -0.43
N ALA A 146 -15.49 -12.43 -1.51
CA ALA A 146 -16.03 -13.75 -1.87
C ALA A 146 -14.97 -14.75 -2.40
N GLY A 147 -13.69 -14.37 -2.42
CA GLY A 147 -12.57 -15.25 -2.75
C GLY A 147 -12.13 -15.21 -4.21
N LYS A 148 -12.45 -14.15 -4.98
CA LYS A 148 -12.03 -14.05 -6.40
C LYS A 148 -10.52 -14.21 -6.60
N ILE A 149 -9.70 -13.70 -5.66
CA ILE A 149 -8.24 -13.80 -5.72
C ILE A 149 -7.80 -15.26 -5.58
N GLU A 150 -8.30 -15.92 -4.55
CA GLU A 150 -7.94 -17.29 -4.17
C GLU A 150 -8.47 -18.32 -5.18
N ASN A 151 -9.61 -18.02 -5.81
CA ASN A 151 -10.25 -18.89 -6.82
C ASN A 151 -9.65 -18.74 -8.22
N THR A 152 -8.86 -17.69 -8.48
CA THR A 152 -8.21 -17.48 -9.78
C THR A 152 -6.85 -18.16 -9.80
N GLY A 153 -6.69 -19.18 -10.63
CA GLY A 153 -5.42 -19.92 -10.70
C GLY A 153 -4.25 -19.04 -11.16
N LEU A 154 -3.10 -19.14 -10.49
CA LEU A 154 -1.91 -18.31 -10.80
C LEU A 154 -1.34 -18.48 -12.20
N LEU A 155 -1.64 -19.60 -12.86
CA LEU A 155 -1.23 -19.84 -14.25
C LEU A 155 -2.15 -19.15 -15.26
N ASP A 156 -3.34 -18.70 -14.83
CA ASP A 156 -4.24 -17.88 -15.63
C ASP A 156 -3.76 -16.43 -15.65
N ARG A 157 -2.97 -16.10 -16.68
CA ARG A 157 -2.38 -14.78 -16.84
C ARG A 157 -3.42 -13.68 -17.06
N ASP A 158 -4.54 -14.00 -17.71
CA ASP A 158 -5.57 -13.02 -18.02
C ASP A 158 -6.42 -12.74 -16.78
N GLY A 159 -6.82 -13.78 -16.03
CA GLY A 159 -7.48 -13.62 -14.73
C GLY A 159 -6.61 -12.85 -13.72
N MET A 160 -5.32 -13.16 -13.63
CA MET A 160 -4.40 -12.43 -12.75
C MET A 160 -4.15 -10.97 -13.19
N ARG A 161 -4.25 -10.68 -14.49
CA ARG A 161 -4.22 -9.30 -14.99
C ARG A 161 -5.50 -8.56 -14.60
N GLU A 162 -6.66 -9.18 -14.78
CA GLU A 162 -7.94 -8.62 -14.39
C GLU A 162 -7.96 -8.29 -12.89
N ILE A 163 -7.54 -9.22 -12.03
CA ILE A 163 -7.43 -8.98 -10.59
C ILE A 163 -6.52 -7.80 -10.31
N ARG A 164 -5.33 -7.75 -10.93
CA ARG A 164 -4.37 -6.66 -10.73
C ARG A 164 -4.95 -5.30 -11.11
N ASP A 165 -5.64 -5.23 -12.24
CA ASP A 165 -6.26 -4.00 -12.71
C ASP A 165 -7.43 -3.60 -11.80
N ALA A 166 -8.19 -4.57 -11.31
CA ALA A 166 -9.31 -4.37 -10.39
C ALA A 166 -8.86 -3.89 -9.00
N ILE A 167 -7.74 -4.38 -8.47
CA ILE A 167 -7.23 -3.97 -7.15
C ILE A 167 -6.43 -2.67 -7.14
N ARG A 168 -6.03 -2.19 -8.33
CA ARG A 168 -5.19 -1.00 -8.48
C ARG A 168 -5.71 0.26 -7.75
N PRO A 169 -7.03 0.57 -7.75
CA PRO A 169 -7.54 1.74 -7.03
C PRO A 169 -7.23 1.72 -5.53
N PHE A 170 -7.31 0.54 -4.90
CA PHE A 170 -7.08 0.35 -3.46
C PHE A 170 -5.60 0.45 -3.06
N GLN A 171 -4.68 0.18 -4.00
CA GLN A 171 -3.23 0.22 -3.76
C GLN A 171 -2.63 1.63 -3.90
N SER A 172 -3.41 2.59 -4.40
CA SER A 172 -2.91 3.92 -4.80
C SER A 172 -2.35 4.76 -3.65
N GLN A 173 -2.76 4.49 -2.41
CA GLN A 173 -2.40 5.31 -1.25
C GLN A 173 -1.10 4.85 -0.54
N GLY A 174 -0.53 3.70 -0.90
CA GLY A 174 0.70 3.19 -0.27
C GLY A 174 0.54 2.90 1.23
N ARG A 175 1.62 2.99 2.02
CA ARG A 175 1.58 2.85 3.49
C ARG A 175 1.36 4.20 4.17
N LEU A 176 0.52 4.25 5.22
CA LEU A 176 0.29 5.45 6.02
C LEU A 176 1.61 6.01 6.59
N THR A 177 2.51 5.14 7.03
CA THR A 177 3.82 5.57 7.55
C THR A 177 4.63 6.38 6.52
N ASN A 178 4.59 5.97 5.25
CA ASN A 178 5.31 6.66 4.16
C ASN A 178 4.66 8.02 3.85
N GLU A 179 3.32 8.11 3.89
CA GLU A 179 2.58 9.35 3.73
C GLU A 179 2.95 10.35 4.83
N LEU A 180 2.94 9.91 6.09
CA LEU A 180 3.31 10.75 7.24
C LEU A 180 4.77 11.22 7.18
N GLN A 181 5.69 10.36 6.74
CA GLN A 181 7.09 10.74 6.51
C GLN A 181 7.19 11.79 5.40
N THR A 182 6.48 11.60 4.29
CA THR A 182 6.47 12.54 3.15
C THR A 182 5.91 13.90 3.54
N ARG A 183 4.90 13.93 4.41
CA ARG A 183 4.33 15.17 4.98
C ARG A 183 5.22 15.80 6.08
N GLY A 184 6.34 15.18 6.45
CA GLY A 184 7.25 15.66 7.48
C GLY A 184 6.72 15.54 8.91
N ILE A 185 5.64 14.76 9.12
CA ILE A 185 5.07 14.50 10.45
C ILE A 185 5.94 13.49 11.19
N LEU A 186 6.40 12.45 10.49
CA LEU A 186 7.35 11.49 11.02
C LEU A 186 8.76 11.78 10.50
N THR A 187 9.72 11.80 11.41
CA THR A 187 11.14 11.71 11.02
C THR A 187 11.44 10.34 10.39
N PRO A 188 12.52 10.22 9.58
CA PRO A 188 12.91 8.93 9.02
C PRO A 188 13.12 7.82 10.06
N VAL A 189 13.62 8.17 11.25
CA VAL A 189 13.84 7.21 12.34
C VAL A 189 12.51 6.77 12.95
N GLN A 190 11.59 7.70 13.24
CA GLN A 190 10.25 7.38 13.74
C GLN A 190 9.45 6.52 12.74
N ALA A 191 9.52 6.85 11.45
CA ALA A 191 8.87 6.09 10.38
C ALA A 191 9.41 4.65 10.31
N ARG A 192 10.73 4.48 10.36
CA ARG A 192 11.36 3.15 10.40
C ARG A 192 10.98 2.36 11.66
N PHE A 193 10.94 3.02 12.83
CA PHE A 193 10.49 2.37 14.06
C PHE A 193 9.03 1.90 13.94
N ASN A 194 8.16 2.74 13.39
CA ASN A 194 6.76 2.38 13.13
C ASN A 194 6.63 1.16 12.21
N LEU A 195 7.42 1.13 11.12
CA LEU A 195 7.46 -0.01 10.20
C LEU A 195 7.96 -1.28 10.88
N THR A 196 8.87 -1.20 11.85
CA THR A 196 9.30 -2.37 12.63
C THR A 196 8.14 -2.97 13.41
N ILE A 197 7.37 -2.14 14.15
CA ILE A 197 6.20 -2.58 14.92
C ILE A 197 5.15 -3.21 13.98
N ALA A 198 4.81 -2.52 12.88
CA ALA A 198 3.81 -3.03 11.93
C ALA A 198 4.27 -4.34 11.26
N ARG A 199 5.55 -4.44 10.88
CA ARG A 199 6.10 -5.66 10.27
C ARG A 199 6.10 -6.85 11.22
N GLU A 200 6.41 -6.66 12.49
CA GLU A 200 6.36 -7.75 13.48
C GLU A 200 5.00 -8.47 13.42
N TYR A 201 3.91 -7.71 13.42
CA TYR A 201 2.56 -8.25 13.27
C TYR A 201 2.30 -8.89 11.91
N GLU A 202 2.63 -8.20 10.81
CA GLU A 202 2.44 -8.73 9.46
C GLU A 202 3.19 -10.06 9.26
N GLU A 203 4.40 -10.18 9.81
CA GLU A 203 5.21 -11.40 9.75
C GLU A 203 4.63 -12.51 10.62
N ALA A 204 4.12 -12.19 11.81
CA ALA A 204 3.45 -13.14 12.69
C ALA A 204 2.18 -13.70 12.03
N VAL A 205 1.31 -12.83 11.50
CA VAL A 205 0.10 -13.23 10.77
C VAL A 205 0.44 -14.08 9.54
N ARG A 206 1.47 -13.69 8.78
CA ARG A 206 1.94 -14.47 7.63
C ARG A 206 2.40 -15.87 8.05
N ARG A 207 3.18 -15.98 9.14
CA ARG A 207 3.67 -17.27 9.65
C ARG A 207 2.53 -18.16 10.13
N GLU A 208 1.55 -17.58 10.82
CA GLU A 208 0.36 -18.32 11.28
C GLU A 208 -0.49 -18.82 10.10
N LYS A 209 -0.76 -17.95 9.11
CA LYS A 209 -1.67 -18.28 7.99
C LYS A 209 -1.03 -19.19 6.94
N LEU A 210 0.28 -19.06 6.69
CA LEU A 210 0.94 -19.76 5.57
C LEU A 210 1.94 -20.84 6.02
N GLY A 211 2.32 -20.89 7.29
CA GLY A 211 3.42 -21.73 7.79
C GLY A 211 4.80 -21.23 7.34
N ASP A 212 5.83 -22.05 7.59
CA ASP A 212 7.23 -21.77 7.23
C ASP A 212 7.95 -23.06 6.76
N PRO A 213 8.39 -23.17 5.48
CA PRO A 213 8.27 -22.18 4.41
C PRO A 213 6.86 -22.19 3.76
N PRO A 214 6.35 -21.02 3.34
CA PRO A 214 5.04 -20.91 2.72
C PRO A 214 5.05 -21.37 1.25
N PRO A 215 3.97 -22.03 0.77
CA PRO A 215 3.79 -22.30 -0.65
C PRO A 215 3.81 -21.00 -1.48
N MET A 216 4.49 -21.02 -2.64
CA MET A 216 4.66 -19.84 -3.49
C MET A 216 3.34 -19.25 -3.96
N ASP A 217 2.33 -20.10 -4.18
CA ASP A 217 1.02 -19.68 -4.63
C ASP A 217 0.26 -18.91 -3.55
N GLN A 218 0.24 -19.45 -2.34
CA GLN A 218 -0.36 -18.80 -1.19
C GLN A 218 0.34 -17.49 -0.83
N MET A 219 1.66 -17.41 -1.03
CA MET A 219 2.43 -16.17 -0.85
C MET A 219 1.96 -15.05 -1.79
N VAL A 220 1.66 -15.38 -3.06
CA VAL A 220 1.16 -14.41 -4.04
C VAL A 220 -0.21 -13.90 -3.62
N TYR A 221 -1.15 -14.79 -3.27
CA TYR A 221 -2.48 -14.39 -2.82
C TYR A 221 -2.43 -13.55 -1.54
N PHE A 222 -1.63 -13.98 -0.57
CA PHE A 222 -1.41 -13.23 0.68
C PHE A 222 -0.88 -11.82 0.40
N THR A 223 0.11 -11.69 -0.49
CA THR A 223 0.70 -10.39 -0.85
C THR A 223 -0.32 -9.48 -1.54
N MET A 224 -1.14 -10.03 -2.45
CA MET A 224 -2.20 -9.27 -3.13
C MET A 224 -3.26 -8.79 -2.14
N ARG A 225 -3.72 -9.69 -1.26
CA ARG A 225 -4.71 -9.39 -0.22
C ARG A 225 -4.18 -8.38 0.80
N GLN A 226 -2.92 -8.50 1.21
CA GLN A 226 -2.26 -7.52 2.09
C GLN A 226 -2.22 -6.13 1.44
N GLY A 227 -1.97 -6.06 0.12
CA GLY A 227 -1.96 -4.80 -0.63
C GLY A 227 -3.30 -4.05 -0.67
N ILE A 228 -4.40 -4.74 -0.35
CA ILE A 228 -5.76 -4.15 -0.28
C ILE A 228 -6.39 -4.28 1.11
N SER A 229 -5.60 -4.66 2.12
CA SER A 229 -6.08 -4.91 3.49
C SER A 229 -6.79 -3.70 4.08
N GLU A 230 -6.32 -2.49 3.79
CA GLU A 230 -6.95 -1.24 4.22
C GLU A 230 -8.36 -1.07 3.63
N ALA A 231 -8.55 -1.39 2.35
CA ALA A 231 -9.86 -1.35 1.71
C ALA A 231 -10.80 -2.43 2.26
N LEU A 232 -10.30 -3.65 2.47
CA LEU A 232 -11.08 -4.74 3.07
C LEU A 232 -11.52 -4.41 4.51
N LEU A 233 -10.62 -3.90 5.35
CA LEU A 233 -10.96 -3.47 6.71
C LEU A 233 -11.96 -2.31 6.72
N THR A 234 -11.84 -1.39 5.76
CA THR A 234 -12.79 -0.28 5.58
C THR A 234 -14.17 -0.82 5.17
N TYR A 235 -14.22 -1.74 4.20
CA TYR A 235 -15.46 -2.40 3.78
C TYR A 235 -16.12 -3.16 4.93
N GLU A 236 -15.36 -3.93 5.70
CA GLU A 236 -15.85 -4.64 6.88
C GLU A 236 -16.37 -3.68 7.97
N ALA A 237 -15.74 -2.52 8.16
CA ALA A 237 -16.23 -1.50 9.08
C ALA A 237 -17.59 -0.93 8.62
N LEU A 238 -17.78 -0.72 7.32
CA LEU A 238 -19.07 -0.28 6.76
C LEU A 238 -20.13 -1.38 6.92
N LEU A 239 -19.79 -2.64 6.66
CA LEU A 239 -20.69 -3.79 6.87
C LEU A 239 -21.09 -3.94 8.33
N TRP A 240 -20.13 -3.81 9.25
CA TRP A 240 -20.39 -3.84 10.68
C TRP A 240 -21.33 -2.70 11.11
N THR A 241 -21.10 -1.49 10.62
CA THR A 241 -21.94 -0.33 10.90
C THR A 241 -23.35 -0.54 10.34
N ALA A 242 -23.46 -1.08 9.12
CA ALA A 242 -24.73 -1.44 8.51
C ALA A 242 -25.47 -2.53 9.31
N ALA A 243 -24.75 -3.52 9.85
CA ALA A 243 -25.34 -4.56 10.69
C ALA A 243 -25.91 -4.00 12.00
N ARG A 244 -25.22 -3.04 12.63
CA ARG A 244 -25.67 -2.42 13.88
C ARG A 244 -26.84 -1.45 13.68
N HIS A 245 -26.83 -0.71 12.58
CA HIS A 245 -27.75 0.40 12.33
C HIS A 245 -28.76 0.11 11.21
N GLY A 246 -28.87 -1.14 10.77
CA GLY A 246 -29.75 -1.52 9.67
C GLY A 246 -31.21 -1.14 9.86
N GLU A 247 -31.72 -0.87 11.08
CA GLU A 247 -33.13 -0.49 11.29
C GLU A 247 -33.31 0.91 10.74
N LEU A 248 -32.43 1.80 11.20
CA LEU A 248 -32.34 3.16 10.76
C LEU A 248 -32.09 3.21 9.25
N ILE A 249 -31.12 2.45 8.75
CA ILE A 249 -30.80 2.40 7.31
C ILE A 249 -32.00 1.88 6.51
N SER A 250 -32.70 0.83 6.96
CA SER A 250 -33.84 0.27 6.24
C SER A 250 -35.00 1.25 6.08
N ARG A 251 -35.16 2.19 7.03
CA ARG A 251 -36.18 3.23 6.99
C ARG A 251 -35.75 4.43 6.15
N GLU A 252 -34.50 4.85 6.26
CA GLU A 252 -34.05 6.16 5.77
C GLU A 252 -33.28 6.09 4.44
N ALA A 253 -32.65 4.97 4.09
CA ALA A 253 -31.78 4.87 2.91
C ALA A 253 -32.55 4.75 1.57
N GLY A 254 -33.89 4.77 1.59
CA GLY A 254 -34.71 4.69 0.37
C GLY A 254 -34.70 3.33 -0.31
N LEU A 255 -34.53 2.23 0.45
CA LEU A 255 -34.51 0.87 -0.08
C LEU A 255 -35.88 0.41 -0.56
N GLY A 256 -35.90 -0.51 -1.53
CA GLY A 256 -37.12 -1.23 -1.89
C GLY A 256 -37.67 -2.05 -0.72
N PRO A 257 -38.98 -2.37 -0.69
CA PRO A 257 -39.62 -3.01 0.47
C PRO A 257 -39.00 -4.38 0.82
N LYS A 258 -38.60 -5.17 -0.19
CA LYS A 258 -37.91 -6.45 0.01
C LYS A 258 -36.55 -6.24 0.71
N ALA A 259 -35.73 -5.31 0.19
CA ALA A 259 -34.41 -5.02 0.73
C ALA A 259 -34.49 -4.44 2.16
N ALA A 260 -35.41 -3.50 2.38
CA ALA A 260 -35.67 -2.95 3.71
C ALA A 260 -36.08 -4.03 4.72
N GLN A 261 -37.00 -4.94 4.35
CA GLN A 261 -37.41 -6.05 5.20
C GLN A 261 -36.26 -7.03 5.49
N GLN A 262 -35.45 -7.35 4.49
CA GLN A 262 -34.30 -8.24 4.62
C GLN A 262 -33.25 -7.66 5.57
N LEU A 263 -32.89 -6.38 5.39
CA LEU A 263 -31.97 -5.68 6.29
C LEU A 263 -32.55 -5.60 7.72
N ALA A 264 -33.85 -5.30 7.85
CA ALA A 264 -34.54 -5.24 9.13
C ALA A 264 -34.48 -6.59 9.89
N SER A 265 -34.62 -7.70 9.17
CA SER A 265 -34.62 -9.05 9.76
C SER A 265 -33.28 -9.48 10.35
N VAL A 266 -32.18 -8.85 9.94
CA VAL A 266 -30.82 -9.16 10.39
C VAL A 266 -30.48 -8.47 11.72
N LEU A 267 -31.11 -7.34 12.01
CA LEU A 267 -30.78 -6.47 13.14
C LEU A 267 -31.01 -7.09 14.50
N GLY A 268 -32.12 -7.82 14.63
CA GLY A 268 -32.42 -8.53 15.88
C GLY A 268 -31.41 -9.63 16.21
N LYS A 269 -30.49 -9.95 15.30
CA LYS A 269 -29.46 -10.98 15.47
C LYS A 269 -28.06 -10.39 15.64
N ALA A 270 -27.83 -9.13 15.26
CA ALA A 270 -26.52 -8.50 15.34
C ALA A 270 -26.22 -7.91 16.73
N ASP A 271 -27.25 -7.57 17.51
CA ASP A 271 -27.06 -7.03 18.86
C ASP A 271 -26.44 -8.09 19.79
N GLY A 272 -25.33 -7.74 20.44
CA GLY A 272 -24.52 -8.66 21.26
C GLY A 272 -23.71 -9.71 20.48
N SER A 273 -23.80 -9.76 19.15
CA SER A 273 -22.98 -10.66 18.32
C SER A 273 -21.55 -10.16 18.19
N SER A 274 -20.61 -11.08 17.94
CA SER A 274 -19.24 -10.70 17.58
C SER A 274 -19.22 -9.93 16.25
N ARG A 275 -18.21 -9.08 16.07
CA ARG A 275 -18.03 -8.29 14.84
C ARG A 275 -18.05 -9.17 13.60
N ALA A 276 -17.35 -10.31 13.62
CA ALA A 276 -17.30 -11.25 12.51
C ALA A 276 -18.69 -11.81 12.15
N VAL A 277 -19.50 -12.18 13.15
CA VAL A 277 -20.85 -12.71 12.93
C VAL A 277 -21.75 -11.64 12.31
N ALA A 278 -21.72 -10.41 12.82
CA ALA A 278 -22.55 -9.33 12.29
C ALA A 278 -22.14 -8.88 10.88
N VAL A 279 -20.83 -8.83 10.58
CA VAL A 279 -20.33 -8.59 9.22
C VAL A 279 -20.85 -9.67 8.28
N GLN A 280 -20.77 -10.94 8.69
CA GLN A 280 -21.28 -12.05 7.87
C GLN A 280 -22.80 -11.96 7.66
N LEU A 281 -23.56 -11.61 8.70
CA LEU A 281 -24.99 -11.40 8.58
C LEU A 281 -25.33 -10.27 7.62
N ALA A 282 -24.61 -9.14 7.65
CA ALA A 282 -24.80 -8.05 6.70
C ALA A 282 -24.47 -8.45 5.26
N ARG A 283 -23.40 -9.25 5.04
CA ARG A 283 -23.08 -9.81 3.73
C ARG A 283 -24.23 -10.65 3.19
N THR A 284 -24.72 -11.61 3.98
CA THR A 284 -25.84 -12.47 3.60
C THR A 284 -27.14 -11.67 3.40
N ALA A 285 -27.36 -10.60 4.18
CA ALA A 285 -28.51 -9.72 3.98
C ALA A 285 -28.51 -9.04 2.61
N MET A 286 -27.32 -8.71 2.10
CA MET A 286 -27.14 -7.92 0.88
C MET A 286 -26.84 -8.77 -0.36
N GLU A 287 -26.80 -10.09 -0.25
CA GLU A 287 -26.50 -11.00 -1.37
C GLU A 287 -27.48 -10.79 -2.54
N ASP A 288 -28.77 -10.62 -2.22
CA ASP A 288 -29.85 -10.37 -3.20
C ASP A 288 -29.98 -8.90 -3.64
N PHE A 289 -29.22 -7.98 -3.05
CA PHE A 289 -29.37 -6.55 -3.32
C PHE A 289 -28.73 -6.20 -4.66
N SER A 290 -29.35 -5.28 -5.39
CA SER A 290 -28.69 -4.64 -6.53
C SER A 290 -27.47 -3.84 -6.08
N THR A 291 -26.50 -3.61 -6.97
CA THR A 291 -25.34 -2.73 -6.70
C THR A 291 -25.77 -1.37 -6.16
N HIS A 292 -26.87 -0.80 -6.67
CA HIS A 292 -27.40 0.47 -6.20
C HIS A 292 -27.89 0.40 -4.75
N GLU A 293 -28.67 -0.62 -4.38
CA GLU A 293 -29.16 -0.81 -3.01
C GLU A 293 -28.01 -1.05 -2.03
N ARG A 294 -27.01 -1.87 -2.40
CA ARG A 294 -25.81 -2.07 -1.58
C ARG A 294 -25.07 -0.76 -1.35
N ARG A 295 -24.91 0.05 -2.40
CA ARG A 295 -24.27 1.37 -2.30
C ARG A 295 -25.03 2.29 -1.35
N LEU A 296 -26.36 2.39 -1.46
CA LEU A 296 -27.18 3.20 -0.55
C LEU A 296 -27.02 2.79 0.92
N VAL A 297 -27.02 1.48 1.21
CA VAL A 297 -26.80 0.96 2.57
C VAL A 297 -25.44 1.40 3.10
N LEU A 298 -24.38 1.24 2.30
CA LEU A 298 -23.02 1.51 2.75
C LEU A 298 -22.67 3.00 2.78
N GLU A 299 -23.28 3.82 1.92
CA GLU A 299 -23.22 5.28 2.00
C GLU A 299 -23.84 5.77 3.32
N PHE A 300 -25.02 5.26 3.67
CA PHE A 300 -25.65 5.60 4.95
C PHE A 300 -24.82 5.10 6.15
N ALA A 301 -24.27 3.89 6.06
CA ALA A 301 -23.38 3.34 7.08
C ALA A 301 -22.10 4.18 7.23
N ARG A 302 -21.53 4.69 6.14
CA ARG A 302 -20.40 5.62 6.17
C ARG A 302 -20.76 6.88 6.94
N ASP A 303 -21.91 7.48 6.64
CA ASP A 303 -22.34 8.73 7.29
C ASP A 303 -22.55 8.56 8.81
N ILE A 304 -23.11 7.42 9.23
CA ILE A 304 -23.20 7.05 10.65
C ILE A 304 -21.80 6.89 11.25
N LEU A 305 -20.91 6.12 10.61
CA LEU A 305 -19.57 5.86 11.12
C LEU A 305 -18.78 7.17 11.31
N VAL A 306 -18.85 8.08 10.33
CA VAL A 306 -18.22 9.41 10.44
C VAL A 306 -18.80 10.22 11.59
N SER A 307 -20.11 10.14 11.83
CA SER A 307 -20.76 10.78 12.97
C SER A 307 -20.28 10.21 14.32
N GLU A 308 -20.21 8.89 14.45
CA GLU A 308 -19.69 8.20 15.64
C GLU A 308 -18.23 8.57 15.91
N GLN A 309 -17.38 8.58 14.87
CA GLN A 309 -15.97 8.96 14.99
C GLN A 309 -15.80 10.39 15.52
N ARG A 310 -16.57 11.34 14.98
CA ARG A 310 -16.58 12.73 15.46
C ARG A 310 -17.04 12.85 16.91
N ALA A 311 -18.04 12.07 17.32
CA ALA A 311 -18.54 12.07 18.70
C ALA A 311 -17.50 11.52 19.69
N GLU A 312 -16.70 10.55 19.27
CA GLU A 312 -15.61 9.97 20.07
C GLU A 312 -14.33 10.82 20.09
N GLY A 313 -14.29 11.94 19.34
CA GLY A 313 -13.10 12.77 19.20
C GLY A 313 -11.98 12.09 18.41
N ARG A 314 -12.34 11.20 17.49
CA ARG A 314 -11.43 10.55 16.53
C ARG A 314 -11.40 11.30 15.20
#